data_AF-A0A832YXW7-F1
#
_entry.id   AF-A0A832YXW7-F1
#
_cell.length_a   1.000
_cell.length_b   1.000
_cell.length_c   1.000
_cell.angle_alpha   90.00
_cell.angle_beta   90.00
_cell.angle_gamma   90.00
#
_symmetry.space_group_name_H-M   'P 1'
#
loop_
_entity.id
_entity.type
_entity.pdbx_description
1 polymer ?
#
loop_
_entity_poly.entity_id
_entity_poly.type
_entity_poly.pdbx_seq_one_letter_code
_entity_poly.pdbx_strand_id
1 'polypeptide(L)'
;MNRDQVIGWGLVAGSAIVIAAIFYLLFLTTEAIALFTLKVIAMIAVAGVLGILGWIGYTLATTPPPKPIEEIEKEIEEELKKLEKELEEKKEEKSEGEVHTQQSG
;
A
#
# COMPACT_ATOMS: atom_id res chain seq x y z
N MET A 1 -23.92 -10.50 -16.13
CA MET A 1 -22.48 -10.22 -16.31
C MET A 1 -21.84 -10.26 -14.94
N ASN A 2 -20.69 -10.93 -14.80
CA ASN A 2 -19.97 -10.96 -13.52
C ASN A 2 -19.56 -9.54 -13.13
N ARG A 3 -19.61 -9.22 -11.83
CA ARG A 3 -19.29 -7.88 -11.32
C ARG A 3 -17.91 -7.42 -11.77
N ASP A 4 -16.95 -8.33 -11.79
CA ASP A 4 -15.58 -8.08 -12.23
C ASP A 4 -15.49 -7.76 -13.73
N GLN A 5 -16.35 -8.38 -14.54
CA GLN A 5 -16.41 -8.13 -15.98
C GLN A 5 -17.01 -6.76 -16.30
N VAL A 6 -17.97 -6.28 -15.49
CA VAL A 6 -18.53 -4.93 -15.63
C VAL A 6 -17.49 -3.87 -15.29
N ILE A 7 -16.72 -4.08 -14.21
CA ILE A 7 -15.63 -3.18 -13.83
C ILE A 7 -14.55 -3.17 -14.92
N GLY A 8 -14.18 -4.34 -15.44
CA GLY A 8 -13.22 -4.46 -16.54
C GLY A 8 -13.66 -3.71 -17.80
N TRP A 9 -14.89 -3.90 -18.26
CA TRP A 9 -15.43 -3.18 -19.41
C TRP A 9 -15.56 -1.67 -19.15
N GLY A 10 -15.91 -1.28 -17.93
CA GLY A 10 -15.93 0.13 -17.52
C GLY A 10 -14.54 0.78 -17.62
N LEU A 11 -13.50 0.09 -17.18
CA LEU A 11 -12.11 0.57 -17.26
C LEU A 11 -11.62 0.65 -18.72
N VAL A 12 -11.94 -0.34 -19.55
CA VAL A 12 -11.60 -0.34 -20.97
C VAL A 12 -12.33 0.78 -21.70
N ALA A 13 -13.64 0.94 -21.50
CA ALA A 13 -14.40 2.02 -22.14
C ALA A 13 -13.92 3.39 -21.66
N GLY A 14 -13.70 3.56 -20.36
CA GLY A 14 -13.19 4.80 -19.78
C GLY A 14 -11.82 5.18 -20.34
N SER A 15 -10.88 4.22 -20.41
CA SER A 15 -9.55 4.46 -20.98
C SER A 15 -9.62 4.79 -22.48
N ALA A 16 -10.44 4.06 -23.25
CA ALA A 16 -10.64 4.35 -24.68
C ALA A 16 -11.19 5.76 -24.92
N ILE A 17 -12.15 6.22 -24.10
CA ILE A 17 -12.71 7.57 -24.17
C ILE A 17 -11.62 8.63 -23.88
N VAL A 18 -10.81 8.42 -22.84
CA VAL A 18 -9.72 9.34 -22.49
C VAL A 18 -8.70 9.42 -23.61
N ILE A 19 -8.32 8.28 -24.20
CA ILE A 19 -7.39 8.23 -25.34
C ILE A 19 -7.96 9.01 -26.53
N ALA A 20 -9.22 8.78 -26.88
CA ALA A 20 -9.88 9.48 -27.98
C ALA A 20 -9.96 11.00 -27.72
N ALA A 21 -10.24 11.42 -26.50
CA ALA A 21 -10.29 12.82 -26.11
C ALA A 21 -8.91 13.49 -26.22
N ILE A 22 -7.84 12.86 -25.73
CA ILE A 22 -6.47 13.39 -25.85
C ILE A 22 -6.07 13.48 -27.32
N PHE A 23 -6.35 12.43 -28.11
CA PHE A 23 -6.07 12.45 -29.55
C PHE A 23 -6.78 13.63 -30.24
N TYR A 24 -8.07 13.82 -29.96
CA TYR A 24 -8.84 14.94 -30.49
C TYR A 24 -8.24 16.29 -30.10
N LEU A 25 -7.88 16.48 -28.81
CA LEU A 25 -7.29 17.70 -28.29
C LEU A 25 -5.88 18.00 -28.83
N LEU A 26 -5.15 16.99 -29.31
CA LEU A 26 -3.81 17.18 -29.87
C LEU A 26 -3.83 17.41 -31.38
N PHE A 27 -4.70 16.71 -32.12
CA PHE A 27 -4.62 16.66 -33.58
C PHE A 27 -5.76 17.36 -34.32
N LEU A 28 -6.93 17.54 -33.69
CA LEU A 28 -8.16 18.01 -34.37
C LEU A 28 -8.64 19.38 -33.87
N THR A 29 -7.85 20.06 -33.03
CA THR A 29 -8.19 21.37 -32.46
C THR A 29 -7.15 22.43 -32.85
N THR A 30 -7.35 23.67 -32.39
CA THR A 30 -6.42 24.79 -32.63
C THR A 30 -5.05 24.54 -32.00
N GLU A 31 -3.98 24.97 -32.68
CA GLU A 31 -2.58 24.89 -32.21
C GLU A 31 -2.39 25.37 -30.76
N ALA A 32 -3.06 26.46 -30.37
CA ALA A 32 -2.98 26.99 -29.00
C ALA A 32 -3.45 25.97 -27.95
N ILE A 33 -4.54 25.23 -28.24
CA ILE A 33 -5.11 24.22 -27.35
C ILE A 33 -4.26 22.95 -27.39
N ALA A 34 -3.76 22.56 -28.57
CA ALA A 34 -2.87 21.41 -28.71
C ALA A 34 -1.57 21.60 -27.90
N LEU A 35 -0.92 22.76 -28.03
CA LEU A 35 0.27 23.12 -27.25
C LEU A 35 -0.01 23.20 -25.76
N PHE A 36 -1.16 23.74 -25.35
CA PHE A 36 -1.56 23.76 -23.95
C PHE A 36 -1.73 22.34 -23.40
N THR A 37 -2.45 21.48 -24.11
CA THR A 37 -2.65 20.06 -23.76
C THR A 37 -1.32 19.33 -23.61
N LEU A 38 -0.40 19.52 -24.56
CA LEU A 38 0.93 18.92 -24.52
C LEU A 38 1.72 19.37 -23.29
N LYS A 39 1.69 20.67 -22.95
CA LYS A 39 2.34 21.20 -21.74
C LYS A 39 1.79 20.56 -20.48
N VAL A 40 0.46 20.39 -20.38
CA VAL A 40 -0.18 19.75 -19.23
C VAL A 40 0.25 18.30 -19.09
N ILE A 41 0.24 17.52 -20.18
CA ILE A 41 0.67 16.12 -20.16
C ILE A 41 2.15 16.01 -19.77
N ALA A 42 3.01 16.85 -20.34
CA ALA A 42 4.43 16.89 -20.01
C ALA A 42 4.66 17.25 -18.54
N MET A 43 3.92 18.23 -18.00
CA MET A 43 3.98 18.61 -16.60
C MET A 43 3.56 17.47 -15.68
N ILE A 44 2.46 16.76 -15.99
CA ILE A 44 2.01 15.61 -15.20
C ILE A 44 3.04 14.48 -15.24
N ALA A 45 3.64 14.20 -16.41
CA ALA A 45 4.68 13.19 -16.54
C ALA A 45 5.91 13.53 -15.69
N VAL A 46 6.40 14.77 -15.77
CA VAL A 46 7.55 15.24 -14.97
C VAL A 46 7.21 15.25 -13.49
N ALA A 47 6.03 15.74 -13.10
CA ALA A 47 5.58 15.75 -11.71
C ALA A 47 5.39 14.34 -11.15
N GLY A 48 4.97 13.37 -11.96
CA GLY A 48 4.90 11.97 -11.56
C GLY A 48 6.28 11.40 -11.24
N VAL A 49 7.26 11.60 -12.12
CA VAL A 49 8.64 11.12 -11.91
C VAL A 49 9.28 11.83 -10.71
N LEU A 50 9.23 13.16 -10.66
CA LEU A 50 9.79 13.93 -9.55
C LEU A 50 9.04 13.73 -8.25
N GLY A 51 7.74 13.44 -8.30
CA GLY A 51 6.94 13.08 -7.13
C GLY A 51 7.40 11.76 -6.52
N ILE A 52 7.67 10.74 -7.35
CA ILE A 52 8.24 9.47 -6.88
C ILE A 52 9.65 9.69 -6.32
N LEU A 53 10.53 10.39 -7.05
CA LEU A 53 11.88 10.69 -6.59
C LEU A 53 11.89 11.52 -5.29
N GLY A 54 10.99 12.49 -5.19
CA GLY A 54 10.81 13.32 -4.00
C GLY A 54 10.29 12.50 -2.82
N TRP A 55 9.37 11.58 -3.05
CA TRP A 55 8.90 10.66 -2.01
C TRP A 55 10.02 9.73 -1.51
N ILE A 56 10.82 9.16 -2.41
CA ILE A 56 11.99 8.34 -2.04
C ILE A 56 13.04 9.19 -1.30
N GLY A 57 13.31 10.40 -1.78
CA GLY A 57 14.22 11.33 -1.11
C GLY A 57 13.72 11.71 0.29
N TYR A 58 12.40 11.90 0.44
CA TYR A 58 11.76 12.17 1.72
C TYR A 58 11.93 11.00 2.69
N THR A 59 11.69 9.76 2.25
CA THR A 59 11.89 8.60 3.13
C THR A 59 13.37 8.46 3.52
N LEU A 60 14.32 8.56 2.59
CA LEU A 60 15.75 8.47 2.92
C LEU A 60 16.22 9.59 3.86
N ALA A 61 15.71 10.80 3.73
CA ALA A 61 16.06 11.92 4.60
C ALA A 61 15.46 11.80 6.01
N THR A 62 14.34 11.09 6.15
CA THR A 62 13.58 10.98 7.40
C THR A 62 13.71 9.62 8.09
N THR A 63 14.23 8.61 7.40
CA THR A 63 14.59 7.33 8.01
C THR A 63 16.02 7.45 8.55
N PRO A 64 16.22 7.50 9.88
CA PRO A 64 17.53 7.31 10.45
C PRO A 64 18.08 5.95 9.98
N PRO A 65 19.40 5.84 9.76
CA PRO A 65 20.02 4.60 9.31
C PRO A 65 19.53 3.44 10.19
N PRO A 66 19.11 2.32 9.58
CA PRO A 66 18.53 1.21 10.30
C PRO A 66 19.42 0.86 11.50
N LYS A 67 18.82 0.77 12.69
CA LYS A 67 19.55 0.41 13.91
C LYS A 67 20.35 -0.87 13.66
N PRO A 68 21.53 -1.04 14.29
CA PRO A 68 22.32 -2.26 14.17
C PRO A 68 21.43 -3.49 14.39
N ILE A 69 21.51 -4.46 13.49
CA ILE A 69 20.63 -5.64 13.44
C ILE A 69 20.64 -6.40 14.79
N GLU A 70 21.74 -6.35 15.53
CA GLU A 70 21.90 -6.97 16.85
C GLU A 70 20.95 -6.43 17.93
N GLU A 71 20.58 -5.14 17.89
CA GLU A 71 19.62 -4.57 18.85
C GLU A 71 18.19 -4.97 18.51
N ILE A 72 17.86 -5.02 17.22
CA ILE A 72 16.54 -5.41 16.70
C ILE A 72 16.31 -6.91 16.95
N GLU A 73 17.31 -7.76 16.73
CA GLU A 73 17.21 -9.20 17.03
C GLU A 73 17.00 -9.45 18.52
N LYS A 74 17.70 -8.74 19.41
CA LYS A 74 17.51 -8.87 20.86
C LYS A 74 16.15 -8.38 21.33
N GLU A 75 15.67 -7.24 20.84
CA GLU A 75 14.33 -6.71 21.17
C GLU A 75 13.22 -7.68 20.70
N ILE A 76 13.33 -8.23 19.48
CA ILE A 76 12.37 -9.22 18.94
C ILE A 76 12.42 -10.54 19.71
N GLU A 77 13.60 -11.03 20.05
CA GLU A 77 13.75 -12.28 20.80
C GLU A 77 13.21 -12.16 22.23
N GLU A 78 13.36 -10.99 22.88
CA GLU A 78 12.75 -10.70 24.18
C GLU A 78 11.23 -10.59 24.10
N GLU A 79 10.67 -9.93 23.07
CA GLU A 79 9.21 -9.85 22.87
C GLU A 79 8.61 -11.23 22.58
N LEU A 80 9.25 -12.06 21.76
CA LEU A 80 8.81 -13.43 21.47
C LEU A 80 8.81 -14.30 22.74
N LYS A 81 9.87 -14.23 23.56
CA LYS A 81 9.95 -14.97 24.83
C LYS A 81 8.89 -14.53 25.84
N LYS A 82 8.52 -13.24 25.87
CA LYS A 82 7.39 -12.78 26.71
C LYS A 82 6.06 -13.31 26.20
N LEU A 83 5.83 -13.26 24.89
CA LEU A 83 4.58 -13.71 24.28
C LEU A 83 4.38 -15.23 24.46
N GLU A 84 5.46 -16.01 24.37
CA GLU A 84 5.45 -17.46 24.59
C GLU A 84 5.12 -17.80 26.05
N LYS A 85 5.72 -17.08 27.02
CA LYS A 85 5.37 -17.21 28.44
C LYS A 85 3.91 -16.85 28.74
N GLU A 86 3.41 -15.74 28.19
CA GLU A 86 2.00 -15.36 28.37
C GLU A 86 1.04 -16.39 27.75
N LEU A 87 1.44 -17.05 26.66
CA LEU A 87 0.66 -18.12 26.02
C LEU A 87 0.69 -19.43 26.81
N GLU A 88 1.82 -19.77 27.44
CA GLU A 88 1.94 -20.91 28.35
C GLU A 88 1.12 -20.68 29.63
N GLU A 89 1.25 -19.52 30.27
CA GLU A 89 0.47 -19.15 31.46
C GLU A 89 -1.04 -19.16 31.17
N LYS A 90 -1.48 -18.63 30.01
CA LYS A 90 -2.89 -18.71 29.59
C LYS A 90 -3.36 -20.11 29.26
N LYS A 91 -2.48 -21.01 28.78
CA LYS A 91 -2.83 -22.40 28.52
C LYS A 91 -2.95 -23.20 29.81
N GLU A 92 -2.08 -22.94 30.78
CA GLU A 92 -2.10 -23.56 32.10
C GLU A 92 -3.35 -23.14 32.89
N GLU A 93 -3.68 -21.84 32.96
CA GLU A 93 -4.91 -21.34 33.59
C GLU A 93 -6.17 -21.94 32.96
N LYS A 94 -6.19 -22.10 31.62
CA LYS A 94 -7.33 -22.67 30.90
C LYS A 94 -7.45 -24.18 31.13
N SER A 95 -6.34 -24.90 31.30
CA SER A 95 -6.35 -26.34 31.59
C SER A 95 -6.76 -26.63 33.05
N GLU A 96 -6.34 -25.80 34.01
CA GLU A 96 -6.75 -25.95 35.42
C GLU A 96 -8.23 -25.59 35.65
N GLY A 97 -8.74 -24.58 34.94
CA GLY A 97 -10.17 -24.21 34.99
C GLY A 97 -11.12 -25.27 34.42
N GLU A 98 -10.70 -25.98 33.36
CA GLU A 98 -11.49 -27.08 32.77
C GLU A 98 -11.45 -28.37 33.63
N VAL A 99 -10.35 -28.63 34.35
CA VAL A 99 -10.23 -29.77 35.26
C VAL A 99 -11.05 -29.57 36.55
N HIS A 100 -11.07 -28.35 37.11
CA HIS A 100 -11.85 -28.04 38.32
C HIS A 100 -13.37 -28.07 38.12
N THR A 101 -13.85 -27.85 36.89
CA THR A 101 -15.29 -27.85 36.57
C THR A 101 -15.84 -29.28 36.38
N GLN A 102 -15.01 -30.27 36.04
CA GLN A 102 -15.46 -31.65 35.79
C GLN A 102 -15.45 -32.57 37.03
N GLN A 103 -14.83 -32.17 38.15
CA GLN A 103 -14.81 -32.97 39.39
C GLN A 103 -15.93 -32.64 40.40
N SER A 104 -16.80 -31.65 40.12
CA SER A 104 -17.89 -31.22 41.02
C SER A 104 -19.30 -31.58 40.52
N GLY A 105 -19.42 -32.49 39.55
CA GLY A 105 -20.70 -32.98 39.01
C GLY A 105 -21.22 -34.24 39.70
#